data_AF-A0A081NBU8-F1
#
_entry.id   AF-A0A081NBU8-F1
#
_cell.length_a   1.000
_cell.length_b   1.000
_cell.length_c   1.000
_cell.angle_alpha   90.00
_cell.angle_beta   90.00
_cell.angle_gamma   90.00
#
_symmetry.space_group_name_H-M   'P 1'
#
loop_
_entity.id
_entity.type
_entity.pdbx_description
1 polymer ?
#
loop_
_entity_poly.entity_id
_entity_poly.type
_entity_poly.pdbx_seq_one_letter_code
_entity_poly.pdbx_strand_id
1 'polypeptide(L)'
;MIIKFKKWFDELAENAILVKKAKASAKGDESKWGKEIWRSSEKNKQIKMKFRDEGAKLGLRSRPSYVTGAGEWLYDFIWREFDHSGNLIGVKLAMEIEMSDMNLKGIRYDFNKLLQSDAEYKVMVFQLKEEAEVNEALDNLHMAFMSYQAKAPAHYLLAGWCTRKQKFIFHDFL
;
A
#
# COMPACT_ATOMS: atom_id res chain seq x y z
N MET A 1 13.54 -5.63 -2.50
CA MET A 1 12.12 -6.08 -2.51
C MET A 1 11.18 -5.10 -3.21
N ILE A 2 11.44 -3.79 -3.11
CA ILE A 2 10.67 -2.69 -3.72
C ILE A 2 10.20 -2.91 -5.16
N ILE A 3 11.06 -3.44 -6.06
CA ILE A 3 10.68 -3.72 -7.45
C ILE A 3 9.47 -4.67 -7.54
N LYS A 4 9.42 -5.71 -6.70
CA LYS A 4 8.27 -6.63 -6.66
C LYS A 4 7.02 -5.94 -6.13
N PHE A 5 7.16 -5.06 -5.13
CA PHE A 5 6.04 -4.31 -4.57
C PHE A 5 5.38 -3.42 -5.62
N LYS A 6 6.18 -2.66 -6.38
CA LYS A 6 5.70 -1.83 -7.50
C LYS A 6 4.94 -2.69 -8.51
N LYS A 7 5.53 -3.81 -8.94
CA LYS A 7 4.88 -4.76 -9.85
C LYS A 7 3.53 -5.26 -9.31
N TRP A 8 3.44 -5.60 -8.02
CA TRP A 8 2.18 -6.05 -7.43
C TRP A 8 1.12 -4.95 -7.36
N PHE A 9 1.49 -3.70 -7.13
CA PHE A 9 0.57 -2.56 -7.22
C PHE A 9 0.08 -2.33 -8.65
N ASP A 10 0.96 -2.46 -9.65
CA ASP A 10 0.58 -2.35 -11.06
C ASP A 10 -0.38 -3.48 -11.47
N GLU A 11 -0.09 -4.73 -11.07
CA GLU A 11 -0.99 -5.87 -11.27
C GLU A 11 -2.38 -5.63 -10.63
N LEU A 12 -2.44 -5.02 -9.44
CA LEU A 12 -3.69 -4.66 -8.79
C LEU A 12 -4.46 -3.59 -9.59
N ALA A 13 -3.77 -2.58 -10.10
CA ALA A 13 -4.37 -1.52 -10.92
C ALA A 13 -4.93 -2.07 -12.24
N GLU A 14 -4.16 -2.91 -12.93
CA GLU A 14 -4.57 -3.57 -14.17
C GLU A 14 -5.83 -4.42 -13.96
N ASN A 15 -5.83 -5.25 -12.90
CA ASN A 15 -6.99 -6.06 -12.56
C ASN A 15 -8.22 -5.21 -12.20
N ALA A 16 -8.04 -4.11 -11.49
CA ALA A 16 -9.14 -3.19 -11.18
C ALA A 16 -9.75 -2.57 -12.46
N ILE A 17 -8.92 -2.21 -13.44
CA ILE A 17 -9.39 -1.72 -14.74
C ILE A 17 -10.16 -2.80 -15.49
N LEU A 18 -9.67 -4.05 -15.52
CA LEU A 18 -10.38 -5.17 -16.15
C LEU A 18 -11.76 -5.40 -15.53
N VAL A 19 -11.85 -5.40 -14.20
CA VAL A 19 -13.13 -5.53 -13.48
C VAL A 19 -14.07 -4.37 -13.79
N LYS A 20 -13.55 -3.13 -13.90
CA LYS A 20 -14.35 -1.96 -14.29
C LYS A 20 -14.89 -2.08 -15.72
N LYS A 21 -14.08 -2.53 -16.67
CA LYS A 21 -14.53 -2.78 -18.06
C LYS A 21 -15.61 -3.85 -18.12
N ALA A 22 -15.41 -4.97 -17.42
CA ALA A 22 -16.40 -6.04 -17.34
C ALA A 22 -17.74 -5.54 -16.76
N LYS A 23 -17.72 -4.73 -15.69
CA LYS A 23 -18.94 -4.12 -15.11
C LYS A 23 -19.65 -3.17 -16.07
N ALA A 24 -18.91 -2.35 -16.81
CA ALA A 24 -19.50 -1.43 -17.78
C ALA A 24 -20.09 -2.16 -18.99
N SER A 25 -19.40 -3.21 -19.47
CA SER A 25 -19.90 -4.11 -20.51
C SER A 25 -21.20 -4.82 -20.07
N ALA A 26 -21.26 -5.32 -18.83
CA ALA A 26 -22.48 -5.93 -18.26
C ALA A 26 -23.66 -4.94 -18.12
N LYS A 27 -23.39 -3.63 -18.08
CA LYS A 27 -24.39 -2.55 -18.11
C LYS A 27 -24.75 -2.10 -19.54
N GLY A 28 -24.19 -2.74 -20.56
CA GLY A 28 -24.48 -2.52 -21.97
C GLY A 28 -23.55 -1.53 -22.70
N ASP A 29 -22.50 -1.01 -22.06
CA ASP A 29 -21.57 -0.07 -22.70
C ASP A 29 -20.19 -0.06 -22.03
N GLU A 30 -19.25 -0.83 -22.56
CA GLU A 30 -17.86 -0.89 -22.06
C GLU A 30 -17.15 0.47 -22.10
N SER A 31 -17.47 1.34 -23.06
CA SER A 31 -16.79 2.64 -23.21
C SER A 31 -16.97 3.54 -21.97
N LYS A 32 -18.02 3.28 -21.17
CA LYS A 32 -18.31 3.98 -19.92
C LYS A 32 -17.58 3.41 -18.70
N TRP A 33 -16.60 2.51 -18.86
CA TRP A 33 -15.81 1.92 -17.76
C TRP A 33 -15.18 2.97 -16.83
N GLY A 34 -14.87 4.17 -17.34
CA GLY A 34 -14.37 5.28 -16.54
C GLY A 34 -15.33 5.71 -15.41
N LYS A 35 -16.63 5.44 -15.53
CA LYS A 35 -17.65 5.71 -14.51
C LYS A 35 -17.69 4.66 -13.39
N GLU A 36 -17.11 3.47 -13.61
CA GLU A 36 -17.03 2.46 -12.57
C GLU A 36 -15.98 2.83 -11.52
N ILE A 37 -16.28 2.60 -10.25
CA ILE A 37 -15.44 3.04 -9.13
C ILE A 37 -14.76 1.82 -8.49
N TRP A 38 -13.43 1.87 -8.39
CA TRP A 38 -12.67 0.99 -7.51
C TRP A 38 -12.72 1.60 -6.10
N ARG A 39 -13.64 1.10 -5.27
CA ARG A 39 -13.95 1.69 -3.96
C ARG A 39 -12.75 1.57 -3.00
N SER A 40 -12.63 2.50 -2.07
CA SER A 40 -11.53 2.54 -1.10
C SER A 40 -11.44 1.29 -0.22
N SER A 41 -12.57 0.76 0.25
CA SER A 41 -12.60 -0.51 1.00
C SER A 41 -12.11 -1.70 0.15
N GLU A 42 -12.46 -1.73 -1.14
CA GLU A 42 -12.02 -2.78 -2.05
C GLU A 42 -10.51 -2.67 -2.34
N LYS A 43 -10.01 -1.45 -2.60
CA LYS A 43 -8.56 -1.17 -2.75
C LYS A 43 -7.79 -1.68 -1.54
N ASN A 44 -8.17 -1.25 -0.34
CA ASN A 44 -7.51 -1.64 0.90
C ASN A 44 -7.47 -3.17 1.06
N LYS A 45 -8.62 -3.82 0.89
CA LYS A 45 -8.75 -5.28 0.96
C LYS A 45 -7.83 -5.98 -0.04
N GLN A 46 -7.85 -5.57 -1.31
CA GLN A 46 -7.08 -6.22 -2.38
C GLN A 46 -5.57 -6.04 -2.19
N ILE A 47 -5.11 -4.87 -1.74
CA ILE A 47 -3.71 -4.63 -1.39
C ILE A 47 -3.28 -5.58 -0.27
N LYS A 48 -4.03 -5.63 0.84
CA LYS A 48 -3.76 -6.52 1.97
C LYS A 48 -3.72 -7.99 1.54
N MET A 49 -4.65 -8.42 0.69
CA MET A 49 -4.67 -9.79 0.15
C MET A 49 -3.45 -10.10 -0.71
N LYS A 50 -3.10 -9.22 -1.65
CA LYS A 50 -1.93 -9.41 -2.53
C LYS A 50 -0.64 -9.53 -1.73
N PHE A 51 -0.38 -8.58 -0.84
CA PHE A 51 0.84 -8.62 -0.02
C PHE A 51 0.85 -9.81 0.94
N ARG A 52 -0.28 -10.18 1.53
CA ARG A 52 -0.34 -11.40 2.32
C ARG A 52 0.06 -12.64 1.52
N ASP A 53 -0.55 -12.84 0.36
CA ASP A 53 -0.36 -14.08 -0.41
C ASP A 53 1.06 -14.16 -0.95
N GLU A 54 1.64 -13.04 -1.39
CA GLU A 54 3.04 -13.00 -1.80
C GLU A 54 4.01 -13.16 -0.62
N GLY A 55 3.69 -12.61 0.55
CA GLY A 55 4.48 -12.80 1.77
C GLY A 55 4.47 -14.24 2.27
N ALA A 56 3.33 -14.93 2.19
CA ALA A 56 3.21 -16.34 2.56
C ALA A 56 4.12 -17.23 1.71
N LYS A 57 4.26 -16.94 0.40
CA LYS A 57 5.21 -17.63 -0.49
C LYS A 57 6.68 -17.42 -0.08
N LEU A 58 6.96 -16.37 0.69
CA LEU A 58 8.29 -16.06 1.23
C LEU A 58 8.49 -16.60 2.66
N GLY A 59 7.51 -17.34 3.21
CA GLY A 59 7.56 -17.85 4.59
C GLY A 59 7.24 -16.81 5.67
N LEU A 60 6.73 -15.63 5.29
CA LEU A 60 6.41 -14.54 6.22
C LEU A 60 4.98 -14.68 6.75
N ARG A 61 4.78 -14.30 8.03
CA ARG A 61 3.45 -14.30 8.66
C ARG A 61 2.85 -12.89 8.68
N SER A 62 1.70 -12.70 8.07
CA SER A 62 1.06 -11.38 8.02
C SER A 62 0.12 -11.08 9.20
N ARG A 63 -0.16 -9.79 9.41
CA ARG A 63 -1.39 -9.29 10.02
C ARG A 63 -1.93 -8.17 9.11
N PRO A 64 -3.24 -8.15 8.76
CA PRO A 64 -4.24 -9.19 9.05
C PRO A 64 -3.95 -10.54 8.35
N SER A 65 -4.64 -11.59 8.79
CA SER A 65 -4.51 -12.96 8.28
C SER A 65 -5.87 -13.68 8.32
N TYR A 66 -6.43 -13.98 7.15
CA TYR A 66 -7.64 -14.80 6.96
C TYR A 66 -7.42 -16.27 7.35
N VAL A 67 -6.25 -16.84 6.97
CA VAL A 67 -5.41 -17.73 7.79
C VAL A 67 -6.01 -18.16 9.13
N THR A 68 -5.88 -17.20 10.03
CA THR A 68 -6.10 -17.36 11.46
C THR A 68 -7.25 -16.51 11.97
N GLY A 69 -8.01 -15.85 11.08
CA GLY A 69 -9.02 -14.84 11.46
C GLY A 69 -8.44 -13.60 12.15
N ALA A 70 -7.12 -13.44 12.10
CA ALA A 70 -6.40 -12.41 12.80
C ALA A 70 -6.61 -11.03 12.15
N GLY A 71 -7.11 -10.07 12.93
CA GLY A 71 -7.24 -8.69 12.52
C GLY A 71 -5.90 -7.96 12.37
N GLU A 72 -6.02 -6.67 12.07
CA GLU A 72 -4.93 -5.69 12.06
C GLU A 72 -4.24 -5.63 13.43
N TRP A 73 -3.04 -5.05 13.44
CA TRP A 73 -2.27 -4.90 14.67
C TRP A 73 -1.91 -3.43 14.91
N LEU A 74 -0.64 -3.06 14.74
CA LEU A 74 -0.20 -1.67 14.91
C LEU A 74 -0.34 -0.83 13.64
N TYR A 75 -0.09 -1.46 12.49
CA TYR A 75 -0.21 -0.86 11.16
C TYR A 75 -1.32 -1.57 10.39
N ASP A 76 -1.81 -0.94 9.32
CA ASP A 76 -2.78 -1.56 8.40
C ASP A 76 -2.34 -2.95 7.92
N PHE A 77 -1.06 -3.11 7.62
CA PHE A 77 -0.52 -4.38 7.19
C PHE A 77 0.94 -4.58 7.61
N ILE A 78 1.28 -5.79 8.04
CA ILE A 78 2.67 -6.16 8.37
C ILE A 78 3.03 -7.56 7.88
N TRP A 79 4.32 -7.77 7.63
CA TRP A 79 4.94 -9.09 7.58
C TRP A 79 5.92 -9.26 8.73
N ARG A 80 5.87 -10.43 9.37
CA ARG A 80 6.68 -10.76 10.55
C ARG A 80 7.46 -12.04 10.32
N GLU A 81 8.66 -12.05 10.88
CA GLU A 81 9.60 -13.18 10.87
C GLU A 81 9.64 -13.81 12.26
N PHE A 82 9.65 -15.14 12.28
CA PHE A 82 9.68 -15.91 13.52
C PHE A 82 10.80 -16.95 13.45
N ASP A 83 11.45 -17.19 14.59
CA ASP A 83 12.36 -18.33 14.71
C ASP A 83 11.60 -19.67 14.81
N HIS A 84 12.35 -20.77 14.87
CA HIS A 84 11.81 -22.12 15.00
C HIS A 84 11.03 -22.34 16.32
N SER A 85 11.33 -21.55 17.35
CA SER A 85 10.64 -21.57 18.65
C SER A 85 9.37 -20.71 18.65
N GLY A 86 9.10 -19.98 17.56
CA GLY A 86 7.94 -19.11 17.44
C GLY A 86 8.12 -17.73 18.09
N ASN A 87 9.34 -17.33 18.42
CA ASN A 87 9.63 -15.97 18.86
C ASN A 87 9.63 -15.01 17.68
N LEU A 88 9.09 -13.81 17.85
CA LEU A 88 9.16 -12.74 16.86
C LEU A 88 10.61 -12.24 16.81
N ILE A 89 11.27 -12.39 15.65
CA ILE A 89 12.67 -11.97 15.46
C ILE A 89 12.82 -10.75 14.57
N GLY A 90 11.74 -10.32 13.89
CA GLY A 90 11.78 -9.15 13.04
C GLY A 90 10.44 -8.81 12.39
N VAL A 91 10.33 -7.57 11.94
CA VAL A 91 9.26 -7.09 11.08
C VAL A 91 9.86 -6.83 9.70
N LYS A 92 9.47 -7.64 8.72
CA LYS A 92 9.99 -7.50 7.36
C LYS A 92 9.37 -6.30 6.65
N LEU A 93 8.07 -6.09 6.84
CA LEU A 93 7.30 -5.04 6.18
C LEU A 93 6.34 -4.43 7.19
N ALA A 94 6.28 -3.10 7.22
CA ALA A 94 5.17 -2.33 7.78
C ALA A 94 4.55 -1.46 6.68
N MET A 95 3.22 -1.39 6.66
CA MET A 95 2.48 -0.67 5.64
C MET A 95 1.27 0.03 6.25
N GLU A 96 1.10 1.30 5.90
CA GLU A 96 -0.12 2.10 6.14
C GLU A 96 -0.83 2.35 4.80
N ILE A 97 -2.15 2.26 4.80
CA ILE A 97 -3.00 2.28 3.60
C ILE A 97 -4.12 3.31 3.79
N GLU A 98 -3.83 4.56 3.46
CA GLU A 98 -4.80 5.65 3.55
C GLU A 98 -5.57 5.83 2.23
N MET A 99 -6.63 5.03 2.09
CA MET A 99 -7.48 5.02 0.90
C MET A 99 -8.72 5.89 1.03
N SER A 100 -9.03 6.45 2.18
CA SER A 100 -10.28 7.19 2.46
C SER A 100 -10.06 8.68 2.59
N ASP A 101 -8.96 9.08 3.20
CA ASP A 101 -8.53 10.45 3.39
C ASP A 101 -7.80 10.95 2.15
N MET A 102 -8.23 12.10 1.65
CA MET A 102 -7.59 12.81 0.53
C MET A 102 -6.84 14.05 1.03
N ASN A 103 -6.71 14.23 2.35
CA ASN A 103 -5.98 15.32 2.95
C ASN A 103 -4.54 14.90 3.28
N LEU A 104 -3.58 15.69 2.80
CA LEU A 104 -2.15 15.48 3.08
C LEU A 104 -1.83 15.41 4.58
N LYS A 105 -2.58 16.12 5.45
CA LYS A 105 -2.37 16.08 6.90
C LYS A 105 -2.62 14.69 7.48
N GLY A 106 -3.69 14.01 7.07
CA GLY A 106 -3.99 12.64 7.52
C GLY A 106 -2.99 11.65 6.97
N ILE A 107 -2.73 11.71 5.67
CA ILE A 107 -1.69 10.90 4.99
C ILE A 107 -0.33 11.04 5.70
N ARG A 108 0.08 12.27 6.04
CA ARG A 108 1.34 12.52 6.76
C ARG A 108 1.30 11.98 8.19
N TYR A 109 0.16 12.06 8.87
CA TYR A 109 0.02 11.51 10.22
C TYR A 109 0.27 9.99 10.22
N ASP A 110 -0.30 9.25 9.28
CA ASP A 110 -0.05 7.81 9.17
C ASP A 110 1.35 7.49 8.68
N PHE A 111 1.90 8.28 7.77
CA PHE A 111 3.31 8.15 7.37
C PHE A 111 4.27 8.33 8.56
N ASN A 112 3.98 9.25 9.48
CA ASN A 112 4.80 9.42 10.69
C ASN A 112 4.78 8.18 11.59
N LYS A 113 3.68 7.40 11.60
CA LYS A 113 3.65 6.11 12.30
C LYS A 113 4.61 5.11 11.66
N LEU A 114 4.72 5.10 10.33
CA LEU A 114 5.69 4.25 9.62
C LEU A 114 7.13 4.66 9.87
N LEU A 115 7.43 5.96 9.99
CA LEU A 115 8.80 6.43 10.22
C LEU A 115 9.43 5.78 11.47
N GLN A 116 8.67 5.68 12.56
CA GLN A 116 9.12 5.06 13.82
C GLN A 116 9.17 3.52 13.81
N SER A 117 8.66 2.86 12.76
CA SER A 117 8.73 1.40 12.63
C SER A 117 10.18 0.90 12.60
N ASP A 118 10.42 -0.28 13.17
CA ASP A 118 11.67 -1.02 13.06
C ASP A 118 11.73 -1.93 11.82
N ALA A 119 10.75 -1.85 10.92
CA ALA A 119 10.66 -2.72 9.75
C ALA A 119 11.73 -2.42 8.68
N GLU A 120 12.22 -3.48 8.02
CA GLU A 120 13.15 -3.37 6.88
C GLU A 120 12.53 -2.64 5.68
N TYR A 121 11.26 -2.93 5.38
CA TYR A 121 10.49 -2.25 4.36
C TYR A 121 9.32 -1.46 4.96
N LYS A 122 9.18 -0.20 4.53
CA LYS A 122 8.12 0.70 4.99
C LYS A 122 7.35 1.22 3.78
N VAL A 123 6.06 0.91 3.71
CA VAL A 123 5.25 1.23 2.54
C VAL A 123 4.09 2.14 2.93
N MET A 124 4.06 3.35 2.36
CA MET A 124 2.90 4.22 2.48
C MET A 124 2.07 4.12 1.22
N VAL A 125 0.81 3.71 1.35
CA VAL A 125 -0.14 3.70 0.24
C VAL A 125 -1.19 4.75 0.48
N PHE A 126 -1.48 5.58 -0.51
CA PHE A 126 -2.52 6.60 -0.40
C PHE A 126 -3.23 6.81 -1.73
N GLN A 127 -4.31 7.60 -1.74
CA GLN A 127 -4.95 8.03 -2.99
C GLN A 127 -5.18 9.54 -3.04
N LEU A 128 -5.02 10.12 -4.22
CA LEU A 128 -5.44 11.49 -4.52
C LEU A 128 -6.09 11.53 -5.92
N LYS A 129 -6.67 12.68 -6.27
CA LYS A 129 -7.45 12.79 -7.49
C LYS A 129 -6.56 12.99 -8.70
N GLU A 130 -5.70 13.99 -8.63
CA GLU A 130 -4.88 14.47 -9.74
C GLU A 130 -3.44 13.99 -9.60
N GLU A 131 -2.75 13.85 -10.73
CA GLU A 131 -1.33 13.43 -10.77
C GLU A 131 -0.42 14.46 -10.07
N ALA A 132 -0.73 15.75 -10.19
CA ALA A 132 0.01 16.81 -9.50
C ALA A 132 -0.12 16.72 -7.97
N GLU A 133 -1.32 16.45 -7.45
CA GLU A 133 -1.55 16.26 -6.01
C GLU A 133 -0.78 15.05 -5.48
N VAL A 134 -0.76 13.95 -6.25
CA VAL A 134 0.04 12.77 -5.89
C VAL A 134 1.52 13.11 -5.83
N ASN A 135 2.08 13.75 -6.84
CA ASN A 135 3.49 14.13 -6.86
C ASN A 135 3.85 15.07 -5.70
N GLU A 136 3.01 16.07 -5.44
CA GLU A 136 3.21 16.97 -4.30
C GLU A 136 3.19 16.21 -2.96
N ALA A 137 2.28 15.25 -2.78
CA ALA A 137 2.27 14.42 -1.59
C ALA A 137 3.53 13.55 -1.48
N LEU A 138 4.00 12.94 -2.58
CA LEU A 138 5.24 12.16 -2.60
C LEU A 138 6.45 13.00 -2.15
N ASP A 139 6.57 14.22 -2.67
CA ASP A 139 7.64 15.15 -2.31
C ASP A 139 7.56 15.57 -0.84
N ASN A 140 6.36 15.91 -0.34
CA ASN A 140 6.16 16.29 1.06
C ASN A 140 6.49 15.16 2.04
N LEU A 141 6.10 13.92 1.73
CA LEU A 141 6.42 12.75 2.56
C LEU A 141 7.92 12.42 2.50
N HIS A 142 8.55 12.56 1.33
CA HIS A 142 10.00 12.41 1.22
C HIS A 142 10.76 13.46 2.04
N MET A 143 10.31 14.73 2.03
CA MET A 143 10.88 15.77 2.89
C MET A 143 10.69 15.47 4.39
N ALA A 144 9.55 14.88 4.78
CA ALA A 144 9.34 14.42 6.14
C ALA A 144 10.33 13.31 6.53
N PHE A 145 10.59 12.36 5.62
CA PHE A 145 11.63 11.35 5.79
C PHE A 145 13.02 11.97 5.96
N MET A 146 13.42 12.90 5.08
CA MET A 146 14.73 13.56 5.14
C MET A 146 14.95 14.33 6.45
N SER A 147 13.86 14.77 7.09
CA SER A 147 13.91 15.46 8.39
C SER A 147 13.93 14.48 9.58
N TYR A 148 13.58 13.22 9.36
CA TYR A 148 13.46 12.21 10.41
C TYR A 148 14.82 11.61 10.74
N GLN A 149 15.20 11.67 12.03
CA GLN A 149 16.44 11.07 12.52
C GLN A 149 16.24 9.57 12.74
N ALA A 150 16.34 8.80 11.66
CA ALA A 150 16.20 7.35 11.71
C ALA A 150 17.30 6.69 12.56
N LYS A 151 16.92 5.72 13.38
CA LYS A 151 17.86 4.93 14.20
C LYS A 151 18.44 3.73 13.46
N ALA A 152 17.79 3.30 12.38
CA ALA A 152 18.19 2.18 11.56
C ALA A 152 17.82 2.46 10.09
N PRO A 153 18.62 1.98 9.12
CA PRO A 153 18.28 2.07 7.70
C PRO A 153 17.05 1.23 7.37
N ALA A 154 16.21 1.71 6.46
CA ALA A 154 15.03 0.99 5.98
C ALA A 154 14.71 1.40 4.55
N HIS A 155 14.15 0.49 3.77
CA HIS A 155 13.70 0.80 2.41
C HIS A 155 12.27 1.33 2.42
N TYR A 156 12.07 2.52 1.87
CA TYR A 156 10.77 3.16 1.77
C TYR A 156 10.18 3.02 0.37
N LEU A 157 8.87 2.84 0.30
CA LEU A 157 8.10 3.00 -0.93
C LEU A 157 6.83 3.79 -0.63
N LEU A 158 6.69 4.91 -1.31
CA LEU A 158 5.46 5.68 -1.39
C LEU A 158 4.72 5.27 -2.65
N ALA A 159 3.46 4.87 -2.51
CA ALA A 159 2.60 4.41 -3.60
C ALA A 159 1.29 5.23 -3.61
N GLY A 160 1.26 6.27 -4.43
CA GLY A 160 0.09 7.14 -4.58
C GLY A 160 -0.80 6.70 -5.73
N TRP A 161 -2.03 6.28 -5.45
CA TRP A 161 -3.04 6.00 -6.46
C TRP A 161 -3.64 7.31 -7.00
N CYS A 162 -3.40 7.61 -8.28
CA CYS A 162 -4.03 8.73 -8.97
C CYS A 162 -5.38 8.28 -9.57
N THR A 163 -6.49 8.67 -8.95
CA THR A 163 -7.82 8.21 -9.42
C THR A 163 -8.15 8.72 -10.82
N ARG A 164 -7.70 9.91 -11.24
CA ARG A 164 -7.95 10.39 -12.61
C ARG A 164 -7.18 9.60 -13.66
N LYS A 165 -5.93 9.22 -13.37
CA LYS A 165 -5.07 8.45 -14.29
C LYS A 165 -5.28 6.94 -14.20
N GLN A 166 -5.93 6.47 -13.13
CA GLN A 166 -6.12 5.05 -12.83
C GLN A 166 -4.77 4.28 -12.81
N LYS A 167 -3.74 4.88 -12.20
CA LYS A 167 -2.41 4.28 -12.04
C LYS A 167 -1.82 4.62 -10.67
N PHE A 168 -0.91 3.78 -10.19
CA PHE A 168 -0.02 4.16 -9.10
C PHE A 168 1.13 5.02 -9.63
N ILE A 169 1.56 5.96 -8.81
CA ILE A 169 2.78 6.73 -8.98
C ILE A 169 3.66 6.43 -7.78
N PHE A 170 4.92 6.10 -8.04
CA PHE A 170 5.83 5.58 -7.03
C PHE A 170 6.99 6.54 -6.76
N HIS A 171 7.42 6.59 -5.51
CA HIS A 171 8.69 7.16 -5.10
C HIS A 171 9.32 6.26 -4.04
N ASP A 172 10.60 5.90 -4.20
CA ASP A 172 11.31 4.98 -3.31
C ASP A 172 12.71 5.50 -2.97
N PHE A 173 13.13 5.24 -1.74
CA PHE A 173 14.38 5.74 -1.16
C PHE A 173 14.83 4.84 0.01
N LEU A 174 16.05 5.07 0.50
CA LEU A 174 16.69 4.37 1.63
C LEU A 174 16.87 5.34 2.81
#